data_AF-A0A1H1ZLA2-F1
#
_entry.id   AF-A0A1H1ZLA2-F1
#
_cell.length_a   1.000
_cell.length_b   1.000
_cell.length_c   1.000
_cell.angle_alpha   90.00
_cell.angle_beta   90.00
_cell.angle_gamma   90.00
#
_symmetry.space_group_name_H-M   'P 1'
#
loop_
_entity.id
_entity.type
_entity.pdbx_description
1 polymer ?
#
loop_
_entity_poly.entity_id
_entity_poly.type
_entity_poly.pdbx_seq_one_letter_code
_entity_poly.pdbx_strand_id
1 'polypeptide(L)'
;MPSRRQILEVLQELVLRMEAEGLDFDLEIETIPLFFDRELVRILSKIEDKVDQLLGRHEYGRCRFAGAEGENVVELITGIGPTARADALVNLGACLAGTPHLIICDPYFLFLSGTRSSDDYVDAVDSVLPTTLKSLEIFSGKRKRTPAVANGLNQLFKRRNIRVKSYKTDDIHDRVWIKDSQNAYSVGTSFNGLGNKCAFILPLPSADLRAFWTEINTLRIELATSKSV
;
A
#
# COMPACT_ATOMS: atom_id res chain seq x y z
N MET A 1 19.39 -23.00 -24.61
CA MET A 1 18.97 -23.63 -23.35
C MET A 1 20.22 -24.13 -22.63
N PRO A 2 20.57 -23.58 -21.46
CA PRO A 2 21.68 -24.11 -20.68
C PRO A 2 21.35 -25.54 -20.24
N SER A 3 22.33 -26.43 -20.38
CA SER A 3 22.21 -27.82 -19.93
C SER A 3 22.13 -27.88 -18.40
N ARG A 4 21.53 -28.95 -17.87
CA ARG A 4 21.50 -29.23 -16.41
C ARG A 4 22.88 -29.15 -15.77
N ARG A 5 23.92 -29.56 -16.50
CA ARG A 5 25.31 -29.50 -16.05
C ARG A 5 25.81 -28.06 -15.90
N GLN A 6 25.53 -27.21 -16.88
CA GLN A 6 25.91 -25.79 -16.82
C GLN A 6 25.21 -25.06 -15.68
N ILE A 7 23.96 -25.40 -15.37
CA ILE A 7 23.24 -24.84 -14.21
C ILE A 7 23.89 -25.26 -12.90
N LEU A 8 24.27 -26.55 -12.78
CA LEU A 8 24.93 -27.06 -11.57
C LEU A 8 26.30 -26.42 -11.36
N GLU A 9 27.07 -26.20 -12.42
CA GLU A 9 28.39 -25.54 -12.35
C GLU A 9 28.26 -24.10 -11.83
N VAL A 10 27.26 -23.34 -12.31
CA VAL A 10 26.99 -21.98 -11.83
C VAL A 10 26.53 -21.96 -10.37
N LEU A 11 25.63 -22.87 -9.98
CA LEU A 11 25.17 -22.94 -8.59
C LEU A 11 26.30 -23.31 -7.63
N GLN A 12 27.19 -24.22 -8.03
CA GLN A 12 28.37 -24.58 -7.24
C GLN A 12 29.32 -23.40 -7.06
N GLU A 13 29.55 -22.61 -8.12
CA GLU A 13 30.37 -21.40 -8.03
C GLU A 13 29.75 -20.36 -7.09
N LEU A 14 28.45 -20.14 -7.16
CA LEU A 14 27.74 -19.20 -6.27
C LEU A 14 27.83 -19.62 -4.80
N VAL A 15 27.61 -20.91 -4.51
CA VAL A 15 27.72 -21.45 -3.15
C VAL A 15 29.13 -21.25 -2.60
N LEU A 16 30.16 -21.56 -3.39
CA LEU A 16 31.56 -21.37 -2.97
C LEU A 16 31.89 -19.90 -2.69
N ARG A 17 31.32 -18.96 -3.46
CA ARG A 17 31.50 -17.52 -3.21
C ARG A 17 30.80 -17.09 -1.92
N MET A 18 29.56 -17.54 -1.69
CA MET A 18 28.83 -17.25 -0.46
C MET A 18 29.56 -17.80 0.78
N GLU A 19 30.17 -18.98 0.69
CA GLU A 19 30.97 -19.55 1.78
C GLU A 19 32.27 -18.75 2.04
N ALA A 20 32.86 -18.18 0.99
CA ALA A 20 34.08 -17.38 1.09
C ALA A 20 33.85 -15.96 1.67
N GLU A 21 32.71 -15.35 1.36
CA GLU A 21 32.42 -13.94 1.70
C GLU A 21 31.54 -13.77 2.95
N GLY A 22 31.00 -14.87 3.50
CA GLY A 22 30.13 -14.85 4.66
C GLY A 22 28.66 -14.59 4.31
N LEU A 23 27.76 -14.76 5.29
CA LEU A 23 26.30 -14.77 5.11
C LEU A 23 25.67 -13.43 4.67
N ASP A 24 26.45 -12.37 4.52
CA ASP A 24 25.98 -11.01 4.22
C ASP A 24 26.26 -10.64 2.76
N PHE A 25 25.87 -11.54 1.86
CA PHE A 25 26.10 -11.39 0.41
C PHE A 25 24.86 -10.81 -0.26
N ASP A 26 24.82 -9.49 -0.43
CA ASP A 26 23.88 -8.82 -1.32
C ASP A 26 24.28 -9.14 -2.77
N LEU A 27 23.56 -10.08 -3.39
CA LEU A 27 23.71 -10.40 -4.81
C LEU A 27 23.29 -9.19 -5.65
N GLU A 28 24.25 -8.35 -6.04
CA GLU A 28 24.06 -7.45 -7.17
C GLU A 28 23.81 -8.31 -8.42
N ILE A 29 22.57 -8.26 -8.90
CA ILE A 29 22.00 -9.05 -10.02
C ILE A 29 22.86 -8.95 -11.30
N GLU A 30 23.71 -7.93 -11.40
CA GLU A 30 24.61 -7.67 -12.53
C GLU A 30 25.66 -8.76 -12.77
N THR A 31 25.93 -9.63 -11.80
CA THR A 31 26.94 -10.71 -11.94
C THR A 31 26.40 -12.03 -12.49
N ILE A 32 25.08 -12.18 -12.63
CA ILE A 32 24.47 -13.40 -13.19
C ILE A 32 24.43 -13.27 -14.72
N PRO A 33 25.02 -14.20 -15.49
CA PRO A 33 25.03 -14.10 -16.95
C PRO A 33 23.64 -13.90 -17.53
N LEU A 34 23.49 -12.91 -18.42
CA LEU A 34 22.28 -12.46 -19.14
C LEU A 34 21.42 -13.55 -19.83
N PHE A 35 21.83 -14.82 -19.80
CA PHE A 35 21.11 -15.96 -20.36
C PHE A 35 20.09 -16.60 -19.40
N PHE A 36 20.00 -16.15 -18.14
CA PHE A 36 19.20 -16.78 -17.09
C PHE A 36 17.96 -15.97 -16.69
N ASP A 37 17.23 -15.43 -17.67
CA ASP A 37 16.29 -14.32 -17.46
C ASP A 37 15.00 -14.69 -16.68
N ARG A 38 14.52 -15.95 -16.65
CA ARG A 38 13.31 -16.32 -15.87
C ARG A 38 13.28 -17.74 -15.34
N GLU A 39 13.87 -18.68 -16.08
CA GLU A 39 13.80 -20.10 -15.72
C GLU A 39 14.72 -20.44 -14.55
N LEU A 40 15.89 -19.80 -14.46
CA LEU A 40 16.80 -19.95 -13.32
C LEU A 40 16.15 -19.43 -12.04
N VAL A 41 15.56 -18.23 -12.08
CA VAL A 41 14.79 -17.66 -10.95
C VAL A 41 13.70 -18.62 -10.50
N ARG A 42 12.98 -19.24 -11.44
CA ARG A 42 11.95 -20.24 -11.13
C ARG A 42 12.53 -21.52 -10.53
N ILE A 43 13.71 -21.95 -10.97
CA ILE A 43 14.40 -23.13 -10.43
C ILE A 43 14.93 -22.83 -9.03
N LEU A 44 15.51 -21.65 -8.81
CA LEU A 44 16.01 -21.19 -7.52
C LEU A 44 14.87 -21.11 -6.50
N SER A 45 13.75 -20.50 -6.85
CA SER A 45 12.55 -20.46 -6.00
C SER A 45 12.06 -21.88 -5.63
N LYS A 46 12.08 -22.83 -6.57
CA LYS A 46 11.73 -24.24 -6.26
C LYS A 46 12.73 -24.95 -5.35
N ILE A 47 14.01 -24.57 -5.43
CA ILE A 47 15.06 -25.11 -4.57
C ILE A 47 14.89 -24.55 -3.16
N GLU A 48 14.65 -23.24 -3.05
CA GLU A 48 14.36 -22.53 -1.80
C GLU A 48 13.14 -23.13 -1.10
N ASP A 49 12.01 -23.29 -1.81
CA ASP A 49 10.79 -23.94 -1.30
C ASP A 49 11.08 -25.33 -0.71
N LYS A 50 11.96 -26.09 -1.38
CA LYS A 50 12.30 -27.46 -0.97
C LYS A 50 13.26 -27.49 0.21
N VAL A 51 14.20 -26.54 0.28
CA VAL A 51 15.07 -26.34 1.43
C VAL A 51 14.25 -25.95 2.65
N ASP A 52 13.31 -25.02 2.50
CA ASP A 52 12.42 -24.62 3.58
C ASP A 52 11.52 -25.75 4.07
N GLN A 53 11.02 -26.58 3.14
CA GLN A 53 10.26 -27.79 3.49
C GLN A 53 11.11 -28.79 4.29
N LEU A 54 12.38 -28.99 3.92
CA LEU A 54 13.30 -29.90 4.61
C LEU A 54 13.75 -29.36 5.96
N LEU A 55 13.85 -28.04 6.10
CA LEU A 55 14.26 -27.35 7.33
C LEU A 55 13.08 -27.02 8.26
N GLY A 56 11.84 -27.35 7.89
CA GLY A 56 10.64 -27.02 8.66
C GLY A 56 10.37 -25.50 8.78
N ARG A 57 10.96 -24.70 7.88
CA ARG A 57 10.80 -23.23 7.84
C ARG A 57 9.49 -22.91 7.13
N HIS A 58 8.36 -22.98 7.85
CA HIS A 58 7.03 -22.77 7.28
C HIS A 58 6.60 -21.30 7.14
N GLU A 59 7.51 -20.33 7.32
CA GLU A 59 7.11 -18.91 7.43
C GLU A 59 7.12 -18.12 6.12
N TYR A 60 7.75 -18.60 5.05
CA TYR A 60 7.87 -17.82 3.80
C TYR A 60 6.77 -18.09 2.75
N GLY A 61 5.92 -19.10 2.95
CA GLY A 61 4.93 -19.54 1.95
C GLY A 61 3.48 -19.15 2.22
N ARG A 62 3.15 -18.54 3.37
CA ARG A 62 1.77 -18.11 3.64
C ARG A 62 1.59 -16.68 3.17
N CYS A 63 0.61 -16.48 2.29
CA CYS A 63 0.08 -15.14 2.02
C CYS A 63 -0.14 -14.45 3.38
N ARG A 64 0.42 -13.25 3.61
CA ARG A 64 0.26 -12.53 4.89
C ARG A 64 -1.20 -12.22 5.22
N PHE A 65 -2.10 -12.34 4.24
CA PHE A 65 -3.55 -12.25 4.39
C PHE A 65 -4.26 -13.61 4.61
N ALA A 66 -3.55 -14.73 4.54
CA ALA A 66 -4.07 -16.05 4.88
C ALA A 66 -3.99 -16.23 6.41
N GLY A 67 -5.09 -15.95 7.10
CA GLY A 67 -5.21 -16.19 8.54
C GLY A 67 -5.14 -17.69 8.88
N ALA A 68 -4.66 -18.00 10.09
CA ALA A 68 -4.72 -19.36 10.66
C ALA A 68 -6.15 -19.76 11.06
N GLU A 69 -7.02 -18.78 11.37
CA GLU A 69 -8.42 -18.96 11.69
C GLU A 69 -9.19 -17.71 11.18
N GLY A 70 -9.86 -17.82 10.03
CA GLY A 70 -11.08 -17.07 9.63
C GLY A 70 -11.26 -15.54 9.80
N GLU A 71 -10.39 -14.77 10.46
CA GLU A 71 -10.71 -13.42 10.95
C GLU A 71 -10.10 -12.26 10.16
N ASN A 72 -9.44 -12.50 9.04
CA ASN A 72 -9.01 -11.41 8.15
C ASN A 72 -9.90 -11.42 6.91
N VAL A 73 -11.02 -10.71 6.98
CA VAL A 73 -11.91 -10.51 5.83
C VAL A 73 -11.15 -9.75 4.74
N VAL A 74 -10.62 -10.49 3.78
CA VAL A 74 -10.19 -9.96 2.49
C VAL A 74 -11.46 -9.64 1.72
N GLU A 75 -11.99 -8.43 1.88
CA GLU A 75 -13.12 -7.99 1.07
C GLU A 75 -12.60 -7.46 -0.27
N LEU A 76 -12.53 -8.36 -1.24
CA LEU A 76 -12.38 -7.98 -2.62
C LEU A 76 -13.72 -7.43 -3.12
N ILE A 77 -13.81 -6.11 -3.25
CA ILE A 77 -15.00 -5.48 -3.81
C ILE A 77 -14.93 -5.61 -5.33
N THR A 78 -15.38 -6.77 -5.83
CA THR A 78 -15.40 -7.12 -7.25
C THR A 78 -16.58 -6.52 -8.03
N GLY A 79 -17.41 -5.70 -7.39
CA GLY A 79 -18.61 -5.17 -8.02
C GLY A 79 -18.32 -3.94 -8.88
N ILE A 80 -18.90 -3.90 -10.08
CA ILE A 80 -18.95 -2.72 -10.94
C ILE A 80 -20.37 -2.16 -10.88
N GLY A 81 -20.51 -0.86 -10.61
CA GLY A 81 -21.79 -0.15 -10.67
C GLY A 81 -22.20 0.55 -9.36
N PRO A 82 -23.37 1.22 -9.36
CA PRO A 82 -23.78 2.09 -8.27
C PRO A 82 -23.94 1.39 -6.91
N THR A 83 -24.48 0.17 -6.90
CA THR A 83 -24.67 -0.62 -5.67
C THR A 83 -23.35 -1.01 -5.05
N ALA A 84 -22.45 -1.60 -5.85
CA ALA A 84 -21.13 -1.99 -5.37
C ALA A 84 -20.32 -0.78 -4.85
N ARG A 85 -20.48 0.38 -5.48
CA ARG A 85 -19.93 1.64 -4.97
C ARG A 85 -20.50 2.01 -3.61
N ALA A 86 -21.82 1.96 -3.44
CA ALA A 86 -22.48 2.28 -2.18
C ALA A 86 -21.99 1.34 -1.06
N ASP A 87 -21.96 0.04 -1.32
CA ASP A 87 -21.48 -0.97 -0.36
C ASP A 87 -20.03 -0.70 0.03
N ALA A 88 -19.17 -0.37 -0.94
CA ALA A 88 -17.78 -0.09 -0.67
C ALA A 88 -17.54 1.18 0.15
N LEU A 89 -18.35 2.22 -0.07
CA LEU A 89 -18.34 3.43 0.76
C LEU A 89 -18.78 3.11 2.19
N VAL A 90 -19.83 2.30 2.35
CA VAL A 90 -20.31 1.84 3.65
C VAL A 90 -19.23 1.04 4.37
N ASN A 91 -18.57 0.11 3.68
CA ASN A 91 -17.53 -0.73 4.27
C ASN A 91 -16.31 0.09 4.68
N LEU A 92 -15.82 1.00 3.83
CA LEU A 92 -14.72 1.88 4.22
C LEU A 92 -15.13 2.78 5.40
N GLY A 93 -16.35 3.33 5.38
CA GLY A 93 -16.87 4.11 6.50
C GLY A 93 -16.91 3.32 7.80
N ALA A 94 -17.32 2.05 7.75
CA ALA A 94 -17.32 1.14 8.90
C ALA A 94 -15.91 0.85 9.42
N CYS A 95 -14.95 0.60 8.52
CA CYS A 95 -13.53 0.42 8.87
C CYS A 95 -12.98 1.63 9.66
N LEU A 96 -13.38 2.83 9.27
CA LEU A 96 -12.89 4.08 9.86
C LEU A 96 -13.71 4.56 11.06
N ALA A 97 -14.86 3.93 11.35
CA ALA A 97 -15.81 4.42 12.33
C ALA A 97 -15.20 4.67 13.72
N GLY A 98 -15.67 5.75 14.38
CA GLY A 98 -15.33 6.09 15.77
C GLY A 98 -13.97 6.77 15.97
N THR A 99 -13.14 6.91 14.93
CA THR A 99 -11.84 7.58 15.10
C THR A 99 -11.96 9.10 15.18
N PRO A 100 -11.23 9.76 16.11
CA PRO A 100 -11.00 11.19 16.08
C PRO A 100 -9.83 11.62 15.18
N HIS A 101 -8.98 10.68 14.74
CA HIS A 101 -7.72 10.97 14.05
C HIS A 101 -7.51 10.05 12.83
N LEU A 102 -7.48 10.65 11.65
CA LEU A 102 -7.27 9.92 10.39
C LEU A 102 -6.04 10.47 9.65
N ILE A 103 -5.29 9.57 9.02
CA ILE A 103 -4.21 9.92 8.10
C ILE A 103 -4.51 9.24 6.76
N ILE A 104 -4.50 10.03 5.70
CA ILE A 104 -4.72 9.55 4.33
C ILE A 104 -3.42 9.74 3.57
N CYS A 105 -2.81 8.62 3.19
CA CYS A 105 -1.67 8.57 2.30
C CYS A 105 -2.17 8.13 0.94
N ASP A 106 -2.39 9.06 0.02
CA ASP A 106 -2.84 8.76 -1.33
C ASP A 106 -2.38 9.86 -2.31
N PRO A 107 -1.50 9.54 -3.26
CA PRO A 107 -0.93 10.52 -4.20
C PRO A 107 -1.98 11.25 -5.04
N TYR A 108 -3.15 10.64 -5.21
CA TYR A 108 -4.24 11.11 -6.05
C TYR A 108 -5.43 11.63 -5.24
N PHE A 109 -5.37 11.72 -3.91
CA PHE A 109 -6.52 12.14 -3.08
C PHE A 109 -7.13 13.49 -3.49
N LEU A 110 -6.30 14.41 -3.97
CA LEU A 110 -6.74 15.74 -4.41
C LEU A 110 -6.97 15.81 -5.92
N PHE A 111 -6.91 14.69 -6.63
CA PHE A 111 -6.95 14.59 -8.08
C PHE A 111 -8.11 13.72 -8.52
N LEU A 112 -8.95 14.27 -9.39
CA LEU A 112 -10.04 13.55 -10.01
C LEU A 112 -9.77 13.41 -11.51
N SER A 113 -9.68 12.17 -11.98
CA SER A 113 -9.66 11.83 -13.40
C SER A 113 -10.94 11.11 -13.80
N GLY A 114 -11.51 11.47 -14.95
CA GLY A 114 -12.69 10.81 -15.52
C GLY A 114 -13.91 11.72 -15.60
N THR A 115 -15.09 11.11 -15.73
CA THR A 115 -16.36 11.80 -16.02
C THR A 115 -17.15 12.24 -14.78
N ARG A 116 -16.64 11.97 -13.58
CA ARG A 116 -17.30 12.32 -12.32
C ARG A 116 -17.22 13.82 -12.03
N SER A 117 -18.26 14.36 -11.42
CA SER A 117 -18.23 15.72 -10.89
C SER A 117 -17.36 15.78 -9.63
N SER A 118 -16.80 16.96 -9.37
CA SER A 118 -16.08 17.20 -8.10
C SER A 118 -17.00 17.09 -6.89
N ASP A 119 -18.28 17.44 -7.04
CA ASP A 119 -19.27 17.38 -5.95
C ASP A 119 -19.58 15.93 -5.55
N ASP A 120 -19.83 15.03 -6.50
CA ASP A 120 -20.05 13.60 -6.21
C ASP A 120 -18.83 12.95 -5.53
N TYR A 121 -17.62 13.40 -5.88
CA TYR A 121 -16.40 12.95 -5.20
C TYR A 121 -16.35 13.46 -3.75
N VAL A 122 -16.63 14.76 -3.54
CA VAL A 122 -16.62 15.38 -2.20
C VAL A 122 -17.69 14.74 -1.30
N ASP A 123 -18.89 14.49 -1.83
CA ASP A 123 -19.98 13.83 -1.08
C ASP A 123 -19.62 12.40 -0.71
N ALA A 124 -18.97 11.67 -1.62
CA ALA A 124 -18.50 10.32 -1.35
C ALA A 124 -17.34 10.28 -0.33
N VAL A 125 -16.51 11.32 -0.26
CA VAL A 125 -15.54 11.48 0.84
C VAL A 125 -16.28 11.80 2.14
N ASP A 126 -17.25 12.71 2.13
CA ASP A 126 -18.03 13.08 3.34
C ASP A 126 -18.72 11.86 3.97
N SER A 127 -19.29 10.97 3.14
CA SER A 127 -19.99 9.76 3.61
C SER A 127 -19.08 8.73 4.28
N VAL A 128 -17.80 8.70 3.90
CA VAL A 128 -16.79 7.79 4.49
C VAL A 128 -16.16 8.38 5.74
N LEU A 129 -16.05 9.71 5.83
CA LEU A 129 -15.37 10.35 6.94
C LEU A 129 -16.17 10.24 8.25
N PRO A 130 -15.57 9.66 9.32
CA PRO A 130 -16.24 9.44 10.60
C PRO A 130 -16.78 10.74 11.20
N THR A 131 -18.01 10.70 11.74
CA THR A 131 -18.63 11.86 12.42
C THR A 131 -17.82 12.36 13.61
N THR A 132 -17.03 11.49 14.22
CA THR A 132 -16.12 11.77 15.34
C THR A 132 -14.80 12.43 14.94
N LEU A 133 -14.50 12.54 13.64
CA LEU A 133 -13.19 12.99 13.15
C LEU A 133 -12.90 14.44 13.55
N LYS A 134 -11.76 14.66 14.21
CA LYS A 134 -11.31 15.99 14.69
C LYS A 134 -10.04 16.46 13.98
N SER A 135 -9.18 15.55 13.54
CA SER A 135 -8.01 15.91 12.74
C SER A 135 -7.74 14.93 11.62
N LEU A 136 -7.26 15.48 10.52
CA LEU A 136 -6.93 14.77 9.30
C LEU A 136 -5.53 15.17 8.84
N GLU A 137 -4.67 14.20 8.57
CA GLU A 137 -3.43 14.44 7.82
C GLU A 137 -3.56 13.84 6.42
N ILE A 138 -3.07 14.56 5.41
CA ILE A 138 -3.15 14.14 4.01
C ILE A 138 -1.75 14.19 3.41
N PHE A 139 -1.26 13.06 2.95
CA PHE A 139 -0.06 12.97 2.11
C PHE A 139 -0.52 12.75 0.66
N SER A 140 -0.19 13.71 -0.21
CA SER A 140 -0.65 13.75 -1.61
C SER A 140 0.50 14.07 -2.57
N GLY A 141 0.34 13.69 -3.84
CA GLY A 141 1.35 13.92 -4.89
C GLY A 141 1.55 15.42 -5.16
N LYS A 142 2.79 15.84 -5.45
CA LYS A 142 3.11 17.27 -5.66
C LYS A 142 2.39 17.86 -6.87
N ARG A 143 2.18 17.06 -7.92
CA ARG A 143 1.68 17.49 -9.24
C ARG A 143 0.24 17.05 -9.57
N LYS A 144 -0.43 16.29 -8.67
CA LYS A 144 -1.75 15.71 -8.92
C LYS A 144 -2.81 16.45 -8.11
N ARG A 145 -3.44 17.46 -8.71
CA ARG A 145 -4.47 18.28 -8.04
C ARG A 145 -5.52 18.81 -9.00
N THR A 146 -6.79 18.62 -8.64
CA THR A 146 -7.96 19.25 -9.26
C THR A 146 -8.45 20.37 -8.35
N PRO A 147 -8.40 21.66 -8.76
CA PRO A 147 -8.75 22.79 -7.89
C PRO A 147 -10.17 22.73 -7.30
N ALA A 148 -11.15 22.29 -8.09
CA ALA A 148 -12.54 22.14 -7.64
C ALA A 148 -12.67 21.13 -6.48
N VAL A 149 -12.04 19.95 -6.61
CA VAL A 149 -11.99 18.94 -5.53
C VAL A 149 -11.34 19.50 -4.28
N ALA A 150 -10.16 20.13 -4.42
CA ALA A 150 -9.46 20.69 -3.27
C ALA A 150 -10.28 21.78 -2.55
N ASN A 151 -11.02 22.61 -3.31
CA ASN A 151 -11.89 23.63 -2.74
C ASN A 151 -13.11 23.02 -2.05
N GLY A 152 -13.77 22.03 -2.66
CA GLY A 152 -14.91 21.34 -2.07
C GLY A 152 -14.54 20.60 -0.78
N LEU A 153 -13.42 19.87 -0.79
CA LEU A 153 -12.89 19.22 0.41
C LEU A 153 -12.53 20.23 1.50
N ASN A 154 -11.89 21.36 1.16
CA ASN A 154 -11.61 22.42 2.13
C ASN A 154 -12.88 22.98 2.77
N GLN A 155 -13.96 23.18 1.99
CA GLN A 155 -15.25 23.64 2.53
C GLN A 155 -15.88 22.58 3.44
N LEU A 156 -15.86 21.31 3.01
CA LEU A 156 -16.30 20.16 3.82
C LEU A 156 -15.58 20.11 5.17
N PHE A 157 -14.24 20.17 5.18
CA PHE A 157 -13.45 20.09 6.41
C PHE A 157 -13.71 21.27 7.34
N LYS A 158 -13.87 22.49 6.79
CA LYS A 158 -14.28 23.67 7.57
C LYS A 158 -15.66 23.50 8.18
N ARG A 159 -16.65 23.04 7.40
CA ARG A 159 -18.03 22.78 7.86
C ARG A 159 -18.05 21.78 9.01
N ARG A 160 -17.21 20.75 8.96
CA ARG A 160 -17.09 19.72 10.00
C ARG A 160 -16.11 20.07 11.13
N ASN A 161 -15.52 21.27 11.12
CA ASN A 161 -14.51 21.71 12.10
C ASN A 161 -13.32 20.73 12.25
N ILE A 162 -12.87 20.14 11.14
CA ILE A 162 -11.75 19.20 11.11
C ILE A 162 -10.45 19.99 10.95
N ARG A 163 -9.46 19.74 11.83
CA ARG A 163 -8.11 20.29 11.67
C ARG A 163 -7.34 19.49 10.62
N VAL A 164 -6.92 20.14 9.54
CA VAL A 164 -6.25 19.46 8.43
C VAL A 164 -4.78 19.88 8.35
N LYS A 165 -3.89 18.89 8.26
CA LYS A 165 -2.50 19.08 7.82
C LYS A 165 -2.31 18.42 6.46
N SER A 166 -1.66 19.11 5.53
CA SER A 166 -1.40 18.57 4.19
C SER A 166 0.09 18.60 3.88
N TYR A 167 0.57 17.44 3.45
CA TYR A 167 1.92 17.14 3.04
C TYR A 167 1.91 16.81 1.54
N LYS A 168 2.86 17.38 0.80
CA LYS A 168 3.06 17.11 -0.61
C LYS A 168 4.37 16.36 -0.80
N THR A 169 4.29 15.11 -1.23
CA THR A 169 5.44 14.21 -1.45
C THR A 169 5.17 13.37 -2.69
N ASP A 170 6.23 13.02 -3.42
CA ASP A 170 6.15 12.05 -4.52
C ASP A 170 6.75 10.69 -4.10
N ASP A 171 7.15 10.55 -2.82
CA ASP A 171 7.86 9.38 -2.27
C ASP A 171 6.88 8.31 -1.77
N ILE A 172 5.62 8.70 -1.56
CA ILE A 172 4.53 7.77 -1.30
C ILE A 172 3.82 7.46 -2.62
N HIS A 173 3.71 6.18 -2.97
CA HIS A 173 2.94 5.71 -4.13
C HIS A 173 1.69 4.91 -3.74
N ASP A 174 1.69 4.36 -2.52
CA ASP A 174 0.60 3.54 -2.01
C ASP A 174 -0.60 4.37 -1.57
N ARG A 175 -1.74 3.68 -1.45
CA ARG A 175 -3.00 4.25 -0.96
C ARG A 175 -3.35 3.58 0.37
N VAL A 176 -3.03 4.26 1.46
CA VAL A 176 -3.19 3.73 2.81
C VAL A 176 -3.92 4.75 3.67
N TRP A 177 -4.98 4.29 4.32
CA TRP A 177 -5.78 5.09 5.25
C TRP A 177 -5.57 4.56 6.66
N ILE A 178 -5.00 5.38 7.53
CA ILE A 178 -4.55 4.98 8.87
C ILE A 178 -5.46 5.61 9.92
N LYS A 179 -6.09 4.75 10.70
CA LYS A 179 -6.97 5.05 11.81
C LYS A 179 -6.20 4.95 13.13
N ASP A 180 -6.15 6.06 13.87
CA ASP A 180 -5.57 6.15 15.23
C ASP A 180 -4.13 5.60 15.35
N SER A 181 -3.36 5.59 14.26
CA SER A 181 -1.99 5.01 14.20
C SER A 181 -1.90 3.51 14.53
N GLN A 182 -3.02 2.82 14.68
CA GLN A 182 -3.09 1.42 15.13
C GLN A 182 -3.67 0.49 14.09
N ASN A 183 -4.60 0.99 13.26
CA ASN A 183 -5.23 0.23 12.21
C ASN A 183 -5.04 0.97 10.89
N ALA A 184 -4.81 0.24 9.81
CA ALA A 184 -4.68 0.84 8.50
C ALA A 184 -5.32 -0.03 7.44
N TYR A 185 -5.76 0.61 6.36
CA TYR A 185 -6.42 -0.04 5.25
C TYR A 185 -5.72 0.36 3.96
N SER A 186 -5.23 -0.64 3.22
CA SER A 186 -4.75 -0.47 1.86
C SER A 186 -5.94 -0.47 0.91
N VAL A 187 -5.97 0.51 0.02
CA VAL A 187 -7.12 0.77 -0.83
C VAL A 187 -6.72 0.71 -2.30
N GLY A 188 -7.47 -0.06 -3.09
CA GLY A 188 -7.18 -0.24 -4.51
C GLY A 188 -7.21 1.05 -5.34
N THR A 189 -6.49 1.07 -6.47
CA THR A 189 -6.37 2.23 -7.39
C THR A 189 -7.72 2.77 -7.85
N SER A 190 -8.64 1.88 -8.18
CA SER A 190 -10.02 2.16 -8.59
C SER A 190 -10.85 2.86 -7.51
N PHE A 191 -10.44 2.75 -6.25
CA PHE A 191 -11.16 3.36 -5.15
C PHE A 191 -10.86 4.85 -4.99
N ASN A 192 -9.88 5.41 -5.70
CA ASN A 192 -9.75 6.88 -5.75
C ASN A 192 -10.42 7.52 -6.98
N GLY A 193 -11.48 6.84 -7.43
CA GLY A 193 -12.74 7.41 -7.91
C GLY A 193 -13.93 6.71 -7.22
N LEU A 194 -13.72 6.28 -5.97
CA LEU A 194 -14.62 5.68 -4.97
C LEU A 194 -15.64 4.66 -5.52
N GLY A 195 -15.17 3.54 -6.06
CA GLY A 195 -16.01 2.35 -6.28
C GLY A 195 -16.68 2.21 -7.65
N ASN A 196 -16.28 2.98 -8.68
CA ASN A 196 -16.84 2.78 -10.04
C ASN A 196 -16.27 1.54 -10.76
N LYS A 197 -15.19 0.98 -10.23
CA LYS A 197 -14.44 -0.14 -10.79
C LYS A 197 -14.00 -1.05 -9.64
N CYS A 198 -13.69 -2.30 -9.96
CA CYS A 198 -13.21 -3.27 -8.99
C CYS A 198 -12.06 -2.69 -8.16
N ALA A 199 -12.21 -2.77 -6.84
CA ALA A 199 -11.28 -2.25 -5.86
C ALA A 199 -11.21 -3.21 -4.68
N PHE A 200 -10.20 -3.04 -3.84
CA PHE A 200 -10.09 -3.76 -2.58
C PHE A 200 -9.97 -2.76 -1.44
N ILE A 201 -10.43 -3.20 -0.27
CA ILE A 201 -10.14 -2.56 1.00
C ILE A 201 -9.54 -3.67 1.86
N LEU A 202 -8.25 -3.58 2.14
CA LEU A 202 -7.52 -4.63 2.84
C LEU A 202 -6.96 -4.09 4.15
N PRO A 203 -7.24 -4.74 5.30
CA PRO A 203 -6.56 -4.37 6.54
C PRO A 203 -5.06 -4.61 6.38
N LEU A 204 -4.25 -3.60 6.68
CA LEU A 204 -2.80 -3.69 6.61
C LEU A 204 -2.30 -4.44 7.85
N PRO A 205 -1.53 -5.54 7.70
CA PRO A 205 -0.96 -6.26 8.85
C PRO A 205 -0.14 -5.33 9.74
N SER A 206 -0.16 -5.56 11.06
CA SER A 206 0.48 -4.65 12.02
C SER A 206 2.00 -4.48 11.78
N ALA A 207 2.67 -5.50 11.25
CA ALA A 207 4.09 -5.42 10.89
C ALA A 207 4.31 -4.42 9.73
N ASP A 208 3.49 -4.50 8.69
CA ASP A 208 3.56 -3.62 7.53
C ASP A 208 3.16 -2.18 7.91
N LEU A 209 2.14 -2.03 8.77
CA LEU A 209 1.79 -0.72 9.32
C LEU A 209 2.95 -0.07 10.08
N ARG A 210 3.70 -0.82 10.90
CA ARG A 210 4.86 -0.26 11.61
C ARG A 210 5.95 0.21 10.66
N ALA A 211 6.24 -0.56 9.62
CA ALA A 211 7.22 -0.16 8.59
C ALA A 211 6.74 1.11 7.87
N PHE A 212 5.49 1.13 7.42
CA PHE A 212 4.88 2.28 6.74
C PHE A 212 4.82 3.52 7.64
N TRP A 213 4.53 3.34 8.93
CA TRP A 213 4.50 4.42 9.92
C TRP A 213 5.87 5.06 10.13
N THR A 214 6.93 4.25 10.09
CA THR A 214 8.31 4.74 10.19
C THR A 214 8.62 5.69 9.04
N GLU A 215 8.30 5.27 7.81
CA GLU A 215 8.48 6.08 6.60
C GLU A 215 7.69 7.40 6.66
N ILE A 216 6.41 7.35 7.05
CA ILE A 216 5.58 8.56 7.21
C ILE A 216 6.22 9.53 8.21
N ASN A 217 6.76 9.04 9.33
CA ASN A 217 7.36 9.91 10.33
C ASN A 217 8.65 10.57 9.84
N THR A 218 9.48 9.83 9.10
CA THR A 218 10.66 10.39 8.43
C THR A 218 10.24 11.52 7.50
N LEU A 219 9.28 11.27 6.61
CA LEU A 219 8.76 12.27 5.68
C LEU A 219 8.14 13.49 6.39
N ARG A 220 7.46 13.31 7.53
CA ARG A 220 6.92 14.44 8.31
C ARG A 220 8.04 15.37 8.77
N ILE A 221 9.14 14.81 9.25
CA ILE A 221 10.29 15.56 9.77
C ILE A 221 10.95 16.31 8.61
N GLU A 222 11.25 15.62 7.52
CA GLU A 222 11.90 16.21 6.34
C GLU A 222 11.08 17.33 5.70
N LEU A 223 9.76 17.15 5.60
CA LEU A 223 8.87 18.17 5.04
C LEU A 223 8.61 19.34 6.00
N ALA A 224 8.79 19.13 7.31
CA ALA A 224 8.71 20.20 8.30
C ALA A 224 9.99 21.05 8.27
N THR A 225 11.17 20.43 8.17
CA THR A 225 12.46 21.15 8.10
C THR A 225 12.64 21.88 6.77
N SER A 226 12.15 21.30 5.66
CA SER A 226 12.23 21.92 4.32
C SER A 226 11.39 23.20 4.17
N LYS A 227 10.48 23.50 5.10
CA LYS A 227 9.69 24.75 5.13
C LYS A 227 10.31 25.86 5.98
N SER A 228 11.45 25.59 6.63
CA SER A 228 12.14 26.52 7.54
C SER A 228 13.37 27.20 6.91
N VAL A 229 13.53 27.13 5.58
CA VAL A 229 14.58 27.81 4.81
C VAL A 229 13.93 28.73 3.78
#